data_AF-A0A533YK82-F1
#
_entry.id   AF-A0A533YK82-F1
#
_cell.length_a   1.000
_cell.length_b   1.000
_cell.length_c   1.000
_cell.angle_alpha   90.00
_cell.angle_beta   90.00
_cell.angle_gamma   90.00
#
_symmetry.space_group_name_H-M   'P 1'
#
loop_
_entity.id
_entity.type
_entity.pdbx_description
1 polymer ?
#
loop_
_entity_poly.entity_id
_entity_poly.type
_entity_poly.pdbx_seq_one_letter_code
_entity_poly.pdbx_strand_id
1 'polypeptide(L)'
;MKILVVGGGGREHALVWKIRQSPLVTKLYCAPGNPGIGEIADCLDIQALDIEGLAKFARLQKIDLTVVGPEQPLVAGIADAFEALGLPIFGPTALAARIEG
;
A
#
# COMPACT_ATOMS: atom_id res chain seq x y z
N MET A 1 -9.95 7.57 8.08
CA MET A 1 -8.74 7.41 7.28
C MET A 1 -8.97 6.32 6.26
N LYS A 2 -8.79 6.65 4.98
CA LYS A 2 -8.73 5.70 3.88
C LYS A 2 -7.29 5.21 3.74
N ILE A 3 -7.09 3.90 3.85
CA ILE A 3 -5.75 3.31 3.82
C ILE A 3 -5.62 2.40 2.59
N LEU A 4 -4.46 2.42 1.96
CA LEU A 4 -4.06 1.49 0.91
C LEU A 4 -2.91 0.61 1.41
N VAL A 5 -3.05 -0.70 1.34
CA VAL A 5 -1.96 -1.66 1.60
C VAL A 5 -1.47 -2.24 0.28
N VAL A 6 -0.17 -2.14 -0.01
CA VAL A 6 0.44 -2.69 -1.23
C VAL A 6 0.98 -4.08 -0.94
N GLY A 7 0.64 -5.05 -1.79
CA GLY A 7 1.01 -6.46 -1.71
C GLY A 7 -0.21 -7.39 -1.62
N GLY A 8 0.04 -8.66 -1.31
CA GLY A 8 -1.00 -9.70 -1.35
C GLY A 8 -0.61 -11.01 -0.68
N GLY A 9 0.49 -11.03 0.07
CA GLY A 9 0.93 -12.18 0.86
C GLY A 9 0.27 -12.23 2.24
N GLY A 10 0.74 -13.18 3.06
CA GLY A 10 0.28 -13.32 4.45
C GLY A 10 0.64 -12.11 5.34
N ARG A 11 1.79 -11.46 5.08
CA ARG A 11 2.19 -10.22 5.75
C ARG A 11 1.17 -9.11 5.54
N GLU A 12 0.75 -8.90 4.29
CA GLU A 12 -0.24 -7.87 3.98
C GLU A 12 -1.63 -8.22 4.54
N HIS A 13 -1.99 -9.51 4.58
CA HIS A 13 -3.20 -9.93 5.28
C HIS A 13 -3.14 -9.55 6.77
N ALA A 14 -2.05 -9.84 7.46
CA ALA A 14 -1.89 -9.47 8.87
C ALA A 14 -1.94 -7.94 9.08
N LEU A 15 -1.31 -7.16 8.19
CA LEU A 15 -1.37 -5.70 8.21
C LEU A 15 -2.80 -5.19 8.04
N VAL A 16 -3.51 -5.65 7.00
CA VAL A 16 -4.91 -5.30 6.73
C VAL A 16 -5.79 -5.66 7.93
N TRP A 17 -5.65 -6.89 8.46
CA TRP A 17 -6.38 -7.38 9.63
C TRP A 17 -6.19 -6.47 10.85
N LYS A 18 -4.96 -6.03 11.11
CA LYS A 18 -4.67 -5.17 12.26
C LYS A 18 -5.11 -3.72 12.05
N ILE A 19 -4.86 -3.15 10.87
CA ILE A 19 -5.24 -1.78 10.51
C ILE A 19 -6.76 -1.61 10.60
N ARG A 20 -7.54 -2.58 10.12
CA ARG A 20 -9.02 -2.56 10.14
C ARG A 20 -9.60 -2.37 11.55
N GLN A 21 -8.90 -2.77 12.60
CA GLN A 21 -9.38 -2.66 13.99
C GLN A 21 -9.28 -1.24 14.55
N SER A 22 -8.57 -0.32 13.87
CA SER A 22 -8.45 1.06 14.32
C SER A 22 -9.76 1.82 14.12
N PRO A 23 -10.27 2.55 15.14
CA PRO A 23 -11.47 3.39 14.99
C PRO A 23 -11.24 4.57 14.04
N LEU A 24 -9.99 4.87 13.68
CA LEU A 24 -9.65 5.92 12.73
C LEU A 24 -9.86 5.48 11.28
N VAL A 25 -9.95 4.17 10.98
CA VAL A 25 -10.05 3.67 9.61
C VAL A 25 -11.50 3.70 9.13
N THR A 26 -11.72 4.36 8.00
CA THR A 26 -13.05 4.49 7.38
C THR A 26 -13.18 3.67 6.10
N LYS A 27 -12.06 3.37 5.43
CA LYS A 27 -12.01 2.51 4.25
C LYS A 27 -10.63 1.89 4.13
N LEU A 28 -10.56 0.64 3.69
CA LEU A 28 -9.31 -0.11 3.56
C LEU A 28 -9.27 -0.79 2.20
N TYR A 29 -8.18 -0.56 1.47
CA TYR A 29 -7.91 -1.13 0.17
C TYR A 29 -6.64 -1.97 0.22
N CYS A 30 -6.54 -2.98 -0.64
CA CYS A 30 -5.31 -3.72 -0.84
C CYS A 30 -5.04 -3.95 -2.33
N ALA A 31 -3.79 -3.83 -2.76
CA ALA A 31 -3.42 -3.95 -4.18
C ALA A 31 -2.18 -4.85 -4.36
N PRO A 32 -2.29 -6.03 -5.03
CA PRO A 32 -3.53 -6.62 -5.55
C PRO A 32 -4.40 -7.30 -4.49
N GLY A 33 -3.85 -7.58 -3.31
CA GLY A 33 -4.53 -8.39 -2.29
C GLY A 33 -4.61 -9.88 -2.63
N ASN A 34 -5.44 -10.61 -1.90
CA ASN A 34 -5.71 -12.04 -2.08
C ASN A 34 -7.15 -12.36 -1.59
N PRO A 35 -7.68 -13.59 -1.79
CA PRO A 35 -9.04 -13.93 -1.38
C PRO A 35 -9.35 -13.68 0.11
N GLY A 36 -8.40 -13.99 1.00
CA GLY A 36 -8.59 -13.76 2.44
C GLY A 36 -8.62 -12.27 2.81
N ILE A 37 -7.79 -11.46 2.14
CA ILE A 37 -7.84 -10.00 2.28
C ILE A 37 -9.18 -9.44 1.77
N GLY A 38 -9.73 -10.04 0.70
CA GLY A 38 -11.03 -9.65 0.13
C GLY A 38 -12.21 -9.79 1.09
N GLU A 39 -12.08 -10.57 2.16
CA GLU A 39 -13.10 -10.67 3.22
C GLU A 39 -13.10 -9.44 4.15
N ILE A 40 -11.99 -8.69 4.21
CA ILE A 40 -11.75 -7.64 5.20
C ILE A 40 -11.30 -6.29 4.60
N ALA A 41 -11.03 -6.21 3.31
CA ALA A 41 -10.69 -5.00 2.57
C ALA A 41 -11.06 -5.12 1.08
N ASP A 42 -11.14 -3.99 0.39
CA ASP A 42 -11.39 -3.95 -1.05
C ASP A 42 -10.08 -4.27 -1.80
N CYS A 43 -10.00 -5.44 -2.43
CA CYS A 43 -8.89 -5.79 -3.31
C CYS A 43 -9.00 -5.06 -4.65
N LEU A 44 -7.89 -4.48 -5.12
CA LEU A 44 -7.79 -3.74 -6.36
C LEU A 44 -7.07 -4.56 -7.42
N ASP A 45 -7.53 -4.50 -8.66
CA ASP A 45 -6.80 -5.06 -9.80
C ASP A 45 -5.68 -4.10 -10.24
N ILE A 46 -4.73 -3.84 -9.33
CA ILE A 46 -3.53 -3.04 -9.54
C ILE A 46 -2.36 -3.83 -8.97
N GLN A 47 -1.35 -4.08 -9.79
CA GLN A 47 -0.18 -4.86 -9.38
C GLN A 47 0.71 -4.05 -8.42
N ALA A 48 1.40 -4.73 -7.51
CA ALA A 48 2.24 -4.07 -6.50
C ALA A 48 3.39 -3.24 -7.11
N LEU A 49 3.87 -3.61 -8.31
CA LEU A 49 4.90 -2.90 -9.07
C LEU A 49 4.33 -1.83 -10.02
N ASP A 50 3.00 -1.72 -10.16
CA ASP A 50 2.37 -0.66 -10.92
C ASP A 50 2.30 0.63 -10.08
N ILE A 51 3.47 1.23 -9.82
CA ILE A 51 3.62 2.42 -8.97
C ILE A 51 2.79 3.59 -9.50
N GLU A 52 2.72 3.77 -10.83
CA GLU A 52 1.91 4.82 -11.44
C GLU A 52 0.41 4.59 -11.20
N GLY A 53 -0.07 3.36 -11.42
CA GLY A 53 -1.44 2.97 -11.14
C GLY A 53 -1.82 3.17 -9.67
N LEU A 54 -0.94 2.75 -8.75
CA LEU A 54 -1.10 2.93 -7.31
C LEU A 54 -1.17 4.41 -6.92
N ALA A 55 -0.25 5.26 -7.41
CA ALA A 55 -0.23 6.68 -7.13
C ALA A 55 -1.46 7.40 -7.71
N LYS A 56 -1.88 7.05 -8.93
CA LYS A 56 -3.09 7.56 -9.56
C LYS A 56 -4.33 7.21 -8.75
N PHE A 57 -4.45 5.96 -8.30
CA PHE A 57 -5.53 5.52 -7.45
C PHE A 57 -5.52 6.25 -6.10
N ALA A 58 -4.36 6.33 -5.44
CA ALA A 58 -4.21 6.98 -4.15
C ALA A 58 -4.66 8.45 -4.20
N ARG A 59 -4.26 9.18 -5.24
CA ARG A 59 -4.69 10.56 -5.48
C ARG A 59 -6.20 10.66 -5.73
N LEU A 60 -6.75 9.84 -6.63
CA LEU A 60 -8.16 9.89 -7.01
C LEU A 60 -9.09 9.55 -5.83
N GLN A 61 -8.74 8.52 -5.06
CA GLN A 61 -9.53 8.07 -3.91
C GLN A 61 -9.28 8.88 -2.64
N LYS A 62 -8.31 9.81 -2.66
CA LYS A 62 -7.85 10.59 -1.51
C LYS A 62 -7.45 9.64 -0.37
N ILE A 63 -6.50 8.76 -0.66
CA ILE A 63 -5.89 7.88 0.34
C ILE A 63 -5.09 8.73 1.33
N ASP A 64 -5.36 8.52 2.61
CA ASP A 64 -4.74 9.29 3.70
C ASP A 64 -3.38 8.70 4.10
N LEU A 65 -3.17 7.40 3.88
CA LEU A 65 -1.88 6.72 4.07
C LEU A 65 -1.80 5.44 3.23
N THR A 66 -0.66 5.25 2.57
CA THR A 66 -0.29 4.00 1.90
C THR A 66 0.72 3.23 2.75
N VAL A 67 0.57 1.92 2.90
CA VAL A 67 1.49 1.04 3.63
C VAL A 67 2.03 0.00 2.66
N VAL A 68 3.35 -0.08 2.50
CA VAL A 68 3.99 -1.00 1.55
C VAL A 68 4.47 -2.25 2.29
N GLY A 69 3.95 -3.41 1.89
CA GLY A 69 4.36 -4.70 2.43
C GLY A 69 5.58 -5.32 1.73
N PRO A 70 5.54 -5.56 0.40
CA PRO A 70 6.62 -6.21 -0.34
C PRO A 70 7.84 -5.32 -0.54
N GLU A 71 8.99 -5.97 -0.61
CA GLU A 71 10.30 -5.35 -0.80
C GLU A 71 10.51 -4.83 -2.23
N GLN A 72 9.97 -5.50 -3.25
CA GLN A 72 10.23 -5.13 -4.65
C GLN A 72 9.75 -3.72 -5.01
N PRO A 73 8.55 -3.25 -4.61
CA PRO A 73 8.13 -1.87 -4.85
C PRO A 73 8.96 -0.84 -4.09
N LEU A 74 9.48 -1.18 -2.91
CA LEU A 74 10.36 -0.30 -2.13
C LEU A 74 11.68 -0.04 -2.87
N VAL A 75 12.33 -1.11 -3.33
CA VAL A 75 13.55 -1.03 -4.16
C VAL A 75 13.28 -0.30 -5.47
N ALA A 76 12.09 -0.46 -6.05
CA ALA A 76 11.66 0.25 -7.25
C ALA A 76 11.30 1.74 -7.04
N GLY A 77 11.36 2.25 -5.80
CA GLY A 77 11.16 3.68 -5.51
C GLY A 77 9.71 4.12 -5.39
N ILE A 78 8.81 3.23 -4.94
CA ILE A 78 7.41 3.61 -4.67
C ILE A 78 7.29 4.77 -3.68
N ALA A 79 8.13 4.78 -2.63
CA ALA A 79 8.09 5.84 -1.62
C ALA A 79 8.49 7.19 -2.22
N ASP A 80 9.59 7.23 -2.99
CA ASP A 80 10.04 8.44 -3.67
C ASP A 80 8.97 8.99 -4.63
N ALA A 81 8.31 8.10 -5.39
CA ALA A 81 7.24 8.47 -6.32
C ALA A 81 6.00 9.05 -5.60
N PHE A 82 5.62 8.48 -4.46
CA PHE A 82 4.50 8.96 -3.65
C PHE A 82 4.81 10.30 -2.97
N GLU A 83 6.00 10.43 -2.39
CA GLU A 83 6.45 11.68 -1.75
C GLU A 83 6.53 12.84 -2.75
N ALA A 84 7.04 12.60 -3.96
CA ALA A 84 7.09 13.61 -5.04
C ALA A 84 5.70 14.14 -5.44
N LEU A 85 4.64 13.35 -5.19
CA LEU A 85 3.24 13.71 -5.45
C LEU A 85 2.50 14.22 -4.20
N GLY A 86 3.18 14.32 -3.06
CA GLY A 86 2.58 14.71 -1.78
C GLY A 86 1.59 13.67 -1.23
N LEU A 87 1.76 12.39 -1.59
CA LEU A 87 0.92 11.29 -1.14
C LEU A 87 1.56 10.62 0.09
N PRO A 88 0.90 10.58 1.26
CA PRO A 88 1.46 9.96 2.45
C PRO A 88 1.69 8.45 2.26
N ILE A 89 2.90 8.00 2.59
CA ILE A 89 3.33 6.61 2.44
C ILE A 89 4.20 6.18 3.62
N PHE A 90 4.04 4.92 4.04
CA PHE A 90 4.86 4.24 5.02
C PHE A 90 5.66 3.14 4.31
N GLY A 91 6.94 3.42 4.11
CA GLY A 91 7.92 2.57 3.47
C GLY A 91 9.22 3.38 3.25
N PRO A 92 10.40 2.74 3.25
CA PRO A 92 11.66 3.42 2.96
C PRO A 92 11.72 3.94 1.52
N THR A 93 12.47 5.02 1.30
CA THR A 93 12.91 5.45 -0.04
C THR A 93 13.75 4.38 -0.71
N ALA A 94 13.89 4.40 -2.05
CA ALA A 94 14.73 3.46 -2.79
C ALA A 94 16.17 3.43 -2.27
N LEU A 95 16.71 4.59 -1.86
CA LEU A 95 18.05 4.68 -1.27
C LEU A 95 18.12 3.93 0.06
N ALA A 96 17.12 4.10 0.93
CA ALA A 96 17.06 3.42 2.23
C ALA A 96 16.72 1.92 2.09
N ALA A 97 15.97 1.54 1.05
CA ALA A 97 15.60 0.16 0.76
C ALA A 97 16.77 -0.71 0.27
N ARG A 98 17.95 -0.14 -0.03
CA ARG A 98 19.15 -0.90 -0.43
C ARG A 98 19.62 -1.94 0.59
N ILE A 99 19.20 -1.83 1.85
CA ILE A 99 19.49 -2.85 2.87
C ILE A 99 18.59 -4.09 2.74
N GLU A 100 17.47 -3.98 2.02
CA GLU A 100 16.51 -5.07 1.75
C GLU A 100 16.89 -5.88 0.50
N GLY A 101 17.70 -5.31 -0.42
CA GLY A 101 18.17 -5.97 -1.65
C GLY A 101 18.51 -4.99 -2.78
#